data_AF-A0A8S3DBU7-F1
#
_entry.id   AF-A0A8S3DBU7-F1
#
_cell.length_a   1.000
_cell.length_b   1.000
_cell.length_c   1.000
_cell.angle_alpha   90.00
_cell.angle_beta   90.00
_cell.angle_gamma   90.00
#
_symmetry.space_group_name_H-M   'P 1'
#
loop_
_entity.id
_entity.type
_entity.pdbx_description
1 polymer ?
#
loop_
_entity_poly.entity_id
_entity_poly.type
_entity_poly.pdbx_seq_one_letter_code
_entity_poly.pdbx_strand_id
1 'polypeptide(L)'
;FIEQVSINHLTPILNGNESNNSSLTNNDLSLPSSSSLMNGCNNGNVCNSTMGTSCLSNGIDSIAPVTGTNECKVWKNPCALFRGAEYQRLTQYNGQEPLTFHDMNLSAQEHQTFFSCELDEGKPEYDMMQRAWRERTPSVRIQLAREALEKNSECTPALILLAEEEATTIIEVERILKQALKCAENAYRKSQQLLEQGHNQDIVHKRNTNILIYVKRRLGMCARKLGKLREATKIFRDLVKEFPMISVFNIHENLIEVLLALQNYPDV
;
A
#
# COMPACT_ATOMS: atom_id res chain seq x y z
N PHE A 1 -20.18 -34.77 2.42
CA PHE A 1 -19.33 -35.57 3.32
C PHE A 1 -17.97 -35.69 2.65
N ILE A 2 -17.03 -34.82 3.01
CA ILE A 2 -15.62 -34.94 2.65
C ILE A 2 -14.86 -34.70 3.95
N GLU A 3 -14.09 -35.71 4.33
CA GLU A 3 -13.45 -35.89 5.62
C GLU A 3 -12.28 -34.94 5.83
N GLN A 4 -12.09 -34.56 7.09
CA GLN A 4 -10.96 -33.81 7.62
C GLN A 4 -9.69 -34.67 7.57
N VAL A 5 -8.57 -34.11 7.13
CA VAL A 5 -7.24 -34.69 7.35
C VAL A 5 -6.48 -33.79 8.31
N SER A 6 -6.14 -34.37 9.47
CA SER A 6 -5.42 -33.74 10.59
C SER A 6 -3.92 -33.66 10.31
N ILE A 7 -3.33 -32.47 10.48
CA ILE A 7 -1.89 -32.21 10.35
C ILE A 7 -1.26 -32.38 11.74
N ASN A 8 -0.72 -33.57 12.05
CA ASN A 8 -0.11 -33.86 13.35
C ASN A 8 1.21 -34.63 13.28
N HIS A 9 1.93 -34.58 12.17
CA HIS A 9 3.27 -35.18 12.11
C HIS A 9 4.19 -34.26 11.33
N LEU A 10 5.17 -33.67 12.03
CA LEU A 10 6.56 -33.45 11.61
C LEU A 10 7.26 -32.54 12.64
N THR A 11 7.70 -33.12 13.76
CA THR A 11 8.78 -32.55 14.59
C THR A 11 10.10 -33.22 14.19
N PRO A 12 11.17 -32.48 13.87
CA PRO A 12 12.48 -33.08 13.72
C PRO A 12 13.16 -33.24 15.08
N ILE A 13 13.30 -34.49 15.53
CA ILE A 13 14.19 -34.93 16.62
C ILE A 13 15.48 -35.43 15.96
N LEU A 14 16.62 -34.81 16.24
CA LEU A 14 17.94 -35.45 16.07
C LEU A 14 18.96 -34.76 16.99
N ASN A 15 19.03 -35.26 18.22
CA ASN A 15 20.17 -35.14 19.12
C ASN A 15 20.78 -36.55 19.23
N GLY A 16 22.07 -36.68 18.91
CA GLY A 16 22.82 -37.92 19.08
C GLY A 16 24.29 -37.60 19.36
N ASN A 17 24.69 -37.74 20.63
CA ASN A 17 26.08 -37.78 21.09
C ASN A 17 26.61 -39.22 20.94
N GLU A 18 27.86 -39.39 20.47
CA GLU A 18 28.90 -40.18 21.15
C GLU A 18 30.27 -40.08 20.46
N SER A 19 31.31 -40.34 21.27
CA SER A 19 32.71 -39.93 21.20
C SER A 19 33.65 -40.91 20.47
N ASN A 20 34.73 -40.43 19.82
CA ASN A 20 36.15 -40.77 20.10
C ASN A 20 37.17 -40.54 18.94
N ASN A 21 38.27 -39.86 19.30
CA ASN A 21 39.70 -39.98 18.90
C ASN A 21 40.19 -39.88 17.44
N SER A 22 41.01 -38.84 17.16
CA SER A 22 42.48 -38.87 16.88
C SER A 22 42.91 -37.57 16.15
N SER A 23 43.66 -36.67 16.80
CA SER A 23 45.11 -36.43 16.73
C SER A 23 45.65 -35.57 15.57
N LEU A 24 46.41 -34.51 15.92
CA LEU A 24 47.50 -33.81 15.18
C LEU A 24 47.03 -32.85 14.04
N THR A 25 47.56 -31.64 13.78
CA THR A 25 48.77 -30.88 14.18
C THR A 25 48.63 -29.40 13.78
N ASN A 26 49.42 -28.54 14.45
CA ASN A 26 49.62 -27.10 14.25
C ASN A 26 50.01 -26.65 12.83
N ASN A 27 49.75 -25.39 12.51
CA ASN A 27 50.69 -24.34 12.07
C ASN A 27 49.87 -23.19 11.44
N ASP A 28 49.87 -21.93 11.88
CA ASP A 28 50.91 -20.92 12.18
C ASP A 28 50.79 -19.77 11.14
N LEU A 29 50.93 -18.53 11.63
CA LEU A 29 51.28 -17.29 10.89
C LEU A 29 50.17 -16.69 9.99
N SER A 30 49.91 -15.38 9.90
CA SER A 30 50.57 -14.17 10.40
C SER A 30 49.68 -12.96 10.07
N LEU A 31 49.65 -12.00 11.00
CA LEU A 31 49.25 -10.58 10.88
C LEU A 31 50.08 -9.84 9.78
N PRO A 32 49.91 -8.52 9.46
CA PRO A 32 49.15 -7.47 10.17
C PRO A 32 48.48 -6.36 9.29
N SER A 33 47.92 -5.34 9.98
CA SER A 33 48.01 -3.89 9.68
C SER A 33 47.20 -3.30 8.51
N SER A 34 46.63 -2.08 8.54
CA SER A 34 46.52 -1.00 9.52
C SER A 34 45.84 0.21 8.83
N SER A 35 45.08 1.02 9.60
CA SER A 35 44.88 2.49 9.45
C SER A 35 44.25 3.04 8.15
N SER A 36 43.43 4.09 8.07
CA SER A 36 43.29 5.32 8.86
C SER A 36 42.14 6.19 8.30
N LEU A 37 41.37 6.82 9.20
CA LEU A 37 40.92 8.22 9.27
C LEU A 37 40.39 9.02 8.05
N MET A 38 39.26 9.70 8.34
CA MET A 38 38.91 11.12 8.11
C MET A 38 37.92 11.53 6.99
N ASN A 39 36.86 12.20 7.48
CA ASN A 39 36.17 13.40 6.99
C ASN A 39 35.20 13.36 5.78
N GLY A 40 34.08 14.07 5.97
CA GLY A 40 33.51 14.95 4.95
C GLY A 40 32.00 14.81 4.71
N CYS A 41 31.24 15.82 5.10
CA CYS A 41 29.82 15.99 4.78
C CYS A 41 29.62 16.24 3.27
N ASN A 42 28.59 15.65 2.64
CA ASN A 42 27.67 16.38 1.75
C ASN A 42 26.48 15.55 1.22
N ASN A 43 25.44 16.31 0.88
CA ASN A 43 24.15 15.98 0.29
C ASN A 43 24.10 14.88 -0.80
N GLY A 44 22.93 14.23 -0.84
CA GLY A 44 22.31 13.71 -2.05
C GLY A 44 22.47 12.21 -2.27
N ASN A 45 21.43 11.43 -1.93
CA ASN A 45 20.89 10.46 -2.87
C ASN A 45 19.60 9.82 -2.35
N VAL A 46 18.59 9.87 -3.21
CA VAL A 46 17.42 9.02 -3.19
C VAL A 46 17.89 7.58 -3.42
N CYS A 47 17.71 6.70 -2.45
CA CYS A 47 17.93 5.27 -2.61
C CYS A 47 16.62 4.50 -2.38
N ASN A 48 16.12 3.93 -3.48
CA ASN A 48 15.20 2.79 -3.44
C ASN A 48 15.93 1.62 -2.77
N SER A 49 15.53 1.24 -1.58
CA SER A 49 16.06 0.06 -0.90
C SER A 49 15.27 -1.18 -1.29
N THR A 50 15.81 -1.92 -2.24
CA THR A 50 15.60 -3.37 -2.36
C THR A 50 16.90 -4.05 -1.92
N MET A 51 16.74 -5.19 -1.24
CA MET A 51 17.75 -6.17 -0.81
C MET A 51 18.28 -5.97 0.61
N GLY A 52 17.92 -6.94 1.45
CA GLY A 52 18.60 -7.21 2.70
C GLY A 52 19.99 -7.77 2.43
N THR A 53 20.93 -7.35 3.27
CA THR A 53 22.23 -7.99 3.43
C THR A 53 22.55 -7.98 4.91
N SER A 54 22.72 -9.18 5.46
CA SER A 54 23.17 -9.43 6.82
C SER A 54 24.58 -8.90 7.04
N CYS A 55 24.74 -7.99 8.01
CA CYS A 55 26.04 -7.63 8.54
C CYS A 55 26.47 -8.68 9.58
N LEU A 56 27.46 -9.51 9.23
CA LEU A 56 28.21 -10.31 10.19
C LEU A 56 29.13 -9.39 10.99
N SER A 57 28.92 -9.31 12.29
CA SER A 57 29.91 -8.80 13.25
C SER A 57 29.93 -9.74 14.46
N ASN A 58 31.10 -10.31 14.73
CA ASN A 58 31.37 -11.11 15.91
C ASN A 58 32.00 -10.24 17.00
N GLY A 59 31.49 -10.37 18.23
CA GLY A 59 32.24 -10.20 19.47
C GLY A 59 31.74 -9.10 20.41
N ILE A 60 31.04 -9.48 21.50
CA ILE A 60 31.51 -9.49 22.90
C ILE A 60 30.29 -9.54 23.84
N ASP A 61 30.38 -10.40 24.84
CA ASP A 61 29.36 -10.75 25.83
C ASP A 61 28.70 -9.56 26.54
N SER A 62 27.37 -9.56 26.57
CA SER A 62 26.56 -8.89 27.59
C SER A 62 25.19 -9.56 27.66
N ILE A 63 24.90 -10.22 28.78
CA ILE A 63 23.60 -10.82 29.08
C ILE A 63 22.58 -9.67 29.18
N ALA A 64 21.74 -9.51 28.15
CA ALA A 64 20.60 -8.61 28.15
C ALA A 64 19.30 -9.44 28.05
N PRO A 65 18.21 -9.03 28.74
CA PRO A 65 17.02 -9.85 28.85
C PRO A 65 16.35 -9.99 27.48
N VAL A 66 15.79 -11.17 27.23
CA VAL A 66 15.00 -11.48 26.03
C VAL A 66 13.76 -10.59 25.99
N THR A 67 13.90 -9.37 25.47
CA THR A 67 12.77 -8.66 24.88
C THR A 67 12.59 -9.25 23.50
N GLY A 68 11.81 -10.33 23.42
CA GLY A 68 11.33 -10.85 22.15
C GLY A 68 10.45 -9.79 21.49
N THR A 69 11.05 -8.82 20.80
CA THR A 69 10.35 -8.09 19.75
C THR A 69 10.15 -9.12 18.65
N ASN A 70 9.02 -9.84 18.72
CA ASN A 70 8.54 -10.58 17.57
C ASN A 70 8.43 -9.55 16.45
N GLU A 71 9.37 -9.58 15.51
CA GLU A 71 9.31 -8.79 14.28
C GLU A 71 8.03 -9.25 13.56
N CYS A 72 6.94 -8.53 13.80
CA CYS A 72 5.69 -8.76 13.11
C CYS A 72 5.95 -8.35 11.66
N LYS A 73 6.15 -9.35 10.79
CA LYS A 73 6.31 -9.11 9.36
C LYS A 73 5.04 -8.45 8.85
N VAL A 74 5.12 -7.15 8.61
CA VAL A 74 3.98 -6.42 8.09
C VAL A 74 3.88 -6.68 6.59
N TRP A 75 2.86 -7.41 6.19
CA TRP A 75 2.55 -7.64 4.79
C TRP A 75 1.58 -6.56 4.33
N LYS A 76 1.90 -5.89 3.22
CA LYS A 76 0.95 -5.00 2.56
C LYS A 76 -0.31 -5.79 2.26
N ASN A 77 -1.48 -5.21 2.57
CA ASN A 77 -2.78 -5.76 2.20
C ASN A 77 -2.83 -6.04 0.69
N PRO A 78 -2.69 -7.31 0.25
CA PRO A 78 -2.52 -7.61 -1.17
C PRO A 78 -3.82 -7.38 -1.94
N CYS A 79 -4.97 -7.45 -1.26
CA CYS A 79 -6.29 -7.35 -1.87
C CYS A 79 -6.88 -5.94 -1.84
N ALA A 80 -6.25 -4.98 -1.15
CA ALA A 80 -6.71 -3.60 -0.97
C ALA A 80 -8.23 -3.51 -0.70
N LEU A 81 -8.69 -4.27 0.31
CA LEU A 81 -10.12 -4.37 0.66
C LEU A 81 -10.68 -3.01 1.13
N PHE A 82 -11.96 -2.76 0.84
CA PHE A 82 -12.66 -1.55 1.29
C PHE A 82 -12.96 -1.61 2.79
N ARG A 83 -12.63 -0.54 3.54
CA ARG A 83 -12.72 -0.52 5.00
C ARG A 83 -14.15 -0.68 5.51
N GLY A 84 -15.12 0.06 4.99
CA GLY A 84 -16.53 -0.10 5.33
C GLY A 84 -17.12 -1.39 4.77
N ALA A 85 -16.96 -1.63 3.46
CA ALA A 85 -17.72 -2.69 2.80
C ALA A 85 -17.21 -4.12 3.09
N GLU A 86 -15.96 -4.28 3.50
CA GLU A 86 -15.32 -5.59 3.67
C GLU A 86 -14.73 -5.74 5.07
N TYR A 87 -13.88 -4.82 5.51
CA TYR A 87 -13.23 -4.96 6.83
C TYR A 87 -14.21 -4.77 7.99
N GLN A 88 -15.08 -3.76 7.95
CA GLN A 88 -16.07 -3.55 8.99
C GLN A 88 -17.02 -4.76 9.09
N ARG A 89 -17.38 -5.38 7.97
CA ARG A 89 -18.19 -6.62 7.97
C ARG A 89 -17.46 -7.77 8.65
N LEU A 90 -16.15 -7.92 8.42
CA LEU A 90 -15.33 -8.91 9.12
C LEU A 90 -15.32 -8.64 10.62
N THR A 91 -15.03 -7.40 11.03
CA THR A 91 -15.03 -6.98 12.44
C THR A 91 -16.38 -7.24 13.10
N GLN A 92 -17.50 -6.95 12.43
CA GLN A 92 -18.85 -7.23 12.95
C GLN A 92 -19.11 -8.73 13.12
N TYR A 93 -18.52 -9.57 12.27
CA TYR A 93 -18.73 -11.02 12.29
C TYR A 93 -17.89 -11.71 13.38
N ASN A 94 -16.63 -11.33 13.54
CA ASN A 94 -15.68 -12.04 14.42
C ASN A 94 -15.17 -11.21 15.62
N GLY A 95 -15.53 -9.92 15.72
CA GLY A 95 -15.09 -9.01 16.78
C GLY A 95 -13.62 -8.60 16.70
N GLN A 96 -12.89 -8.98 15.66
CA GLN A 96 -11.47 -8.67 15.49
C GLN A 96 -11.28 -7.54 14.49
N GLU A 97 -10.50 -6.53 14.86
CA GLU A 97 -10.15 -5.43 13.96
C GLU A 97 -9.00 -5.87 13.03
N PRO A 98 -9.24 -6.01 11.72
CA PRO A 98 -8.27 -6.58 10.79
C PRO A 98 -7.23 -5.57 10.31
N LEU A 99 -7.49 -4.26 10.45
CA LEU A 99 -6.54 -3.22 10.08
C LEU A 99 -5.62 -2.89 11.24
N THR A 100 -4.32 -2.94 10.99
CA THR A 100 -3.32 -2.49 11.96
C THR A 100 -3.10 -0.98 11.85
N PHE A 101 -2.42 -0.40 12.85
CA PHE A 101 -1.93 0.97 12.75
C PHE A 101 -0.96 1.17 11.59
N HIS A 102 -0.23 0.13 11.19
CA HIS A 102 0.64 0.20 10.02
C HIS A 102 -0.18 0.36 8.73
N ASP A 103 -1.25 -0.42 8.57
CA ASP A 103 -2.12 -0.34 7.39
C ASP A 103 -2.78 1.03 7.26
N MET A 104 -3.26 1.58 8.38
CA MET A 104 -3.82 2.94 8.42
C MET A 104 -2.79 4.00 8.05
N ASN A 105 -1.55 3.88 8.56
CA ASN A 105 -0.48 4.81 8.22
C ASN A 105 -0.09 4.73 6.74
N LEU A 106 -0.13 3.54 6.13
CA LEU A 106 0.14 3.38 4.70
C LEU A 106 -0.91 4.12 3.86
N SER A 107 -2.20 4.00 4.19
CA SER A 107 -3.25 4.80 3.51
C SER A 107 -3.05 6.31 3.67
N ALA A 108 -2.61 6.78 4.84
CA ALA A 108 -2.31 8.20 5.06
C ALA A 108 -1.13 8.68 4.19
N GLN A 109 -0.10 7.85 4.04
CA GLN A 109 1.04 8.12 3.15
C GLN A 109 0.63 8.13 1.68
N GLU A 110 -0.20 7.18 1.26
CA GLU A 110 -0.76 7.15 -0.10
C GLU A 110 -1.55 8.43 -0.41
N HIS A 111 -2.42 8.88 0.50
CA HIS A 111 -3.12 10.16 0.33
C HIS A 111 -2.13 11.32 0.17
N GLN A 112 -1.13 11.42 1.05
CA GLN A 112 -0.14 12.51 0.97
C GLN A 112 0.67 12.48 -0.33
N THR A 113 0.99 11.28 -0.83
CA THR A 113 1.81 11.09 -2.02
C THR A 113 1.02 11.32 -3.31
N PHE A 114 -0.24 10.90 -3.35
CA PHE A 114 -1.01 10.83 -4.60
C PHE A 114 -2.13 11.87 -4.69
N PHE A 115 -2.72 12.29 -3.58
CA PHE A 115 -3.94 13.08 -3.55
C PHE A 115 -3.74 14.54 -3.12
N SER A 116 -2.52 14.92 -2.73
CA SER A 116 -2.18 16.30 -2.35
C SER A 116 -0.96 16.83 -3.10
N CYS A 117 -0.82 18.16 -3.17
CA CYS A 117 0.41 18.85 -3.56
C CYS A 117 0.57 20.17 -2.76
N GLU A 118 1.74 20.82 -2.84
CA GLU A 118 1.97 22.08 -2.13
C GLU A 118 1.00 23.22 -2.51
N LEU A 119 0.41 23.16 -3.70
CA LEU A 119 -0.54 24.18 -4.19
C LEU A 119 -1.96 24.02 -3.62
N ASP A 120 -2.14 23.08 -2.69
CA ASP A 120 -3.39 22.91 -1.94
C ASP A 120 -3.41 23.66 -0.61
N GLU A 121 -2.29 24.22 -0.19
CA GLU A 121 -2.19 25.01 1.03
C GLU A 121 -3.20 26.17 1.05
N GLY A 122 -3.92 26.31 2.17
CA GLY A 122 -4.93 27.35 2.37
C GLY A 122 -6.30 27.06 1.76
N LYS A 123 -6.48 25.92 1.07
CA LYS A 123 -7.79 25.46 0.61
C LYS A 123 -8.47 24.63 1.70
N PRO A 124 -9.62 25.07 2.24
CA PRO A 124 -10.21 24.48 3.44
C PRO A 124 -10.59 23.01 3.27
N GLU A 125 -11.03 22.59 2.09
CA GLU A 125 -11.37 21.19 1.80
C GLU A 125 -10.14 20.28 1.87
N TYR A 126 -8.98 20.74 1.39
CA TYR A 126 -7.77 19.92 1.40
C TYR A 126 -7.14 19.88 2.79
N ASP A 127 -7.22 20.96 3.57
CA ASP A 127 -6.81 20.96 4.98
C ASP A 127 -7.65 20.00 5.84
N MET A 128 -8.96 19.94 5.57
CA MET A 128 -9.85 18.93 6.17
C MET A 128 -9.43 17.51 5.79
N MET A 129 -9.15 17.26 4.51
CA MET A 129 -8.75 15.93 4.05
C MET A 129 -7.39 15.50 4.60
N GLN A 130 -6.41 16.39 4.71
CA GLN A 130 -5.12 16.08 5.36
C GLN A 130 -5.30 15.58 6.78
N ARG A 131 -6.24 16.15 7.54
CA ARG A 131 -6.61 15.67 8.87
C ARG A 131 -7.37 14.35 8.82
N ALA A 132 -8.36 14.25 7.94
CA ALA A 132 -9.22 13.07 7.81
C ALA A 132 -8.42 11.78 7.52
N TRP A 133 -7.41 11.83 6.65
CA TRP A 133 -6.63 10.63 6.31
C TRP A 133 -5.64 10.20 7.40
N ARG A 134 -5.29 11.08 8.33
CA ARG A 134 -4.42 10.78 9.49
C ARG A 134 -5.22 10.39 10.73
N GLU A 135 -6.49 10.73 10.75
CA GLU A 135 -7.40 10.48 11.86
C GLU A 135 -7.61 8.97 12.08
N ARG A 136 -7.61 8.55 13.34
CA ARG A 136 -7.70 7.15 13.74
C ARG A 136 -9.14 6.68 13.90
N THR A 137 -10.03 7.59 14.26
CA THR A 137 -11.43 7.25 14.52
C THR A 137 -12.24 7.29 13.22
N PRO A 138 -12.84 6.16 12.77
CA PRO A 138 -13.57 6.12 11.49
C PRO A 138 -14.72 7.14 11.40
N SER A 139 -15.50 7.32 12.48
CA SER A 139 -16.59 8.30 12.50
C SER A 139 -16.11 9.73 12.29
N VAL A 140 -14.96 10.09 12.88
CA VAL A 140 -14.33 11.40 12.69
C VAL A 140 -13.78 11.55 11.27
N ARG A 141 -13.21 10.50 10.68
CA ARG A 141 -12.79 10.49 9.26
C ARG A 141 -13.95 10.81 8.32
N ILE A 142 -15.07 10.13 8.52
CA ILE A 142 -16.29 10.30 7.72
C ILE A 142 -16.84 11.72 7.90
N GLN A 143 -16.90 12.22 9.13
CA GLN A 143 -17.34 13.58 9.42
C GLN A 143 -16.49 14.62 8.70
N LEU A 144 -15.17 14.53 8.80
CA LEU A 144 -14.25 15.48 8.14
C LEU A 144 -14.36 15.44 6.62
N ALA A 145 -14.56 14.27 6.00
CA ALA A 145 -14.82 14.19 4.56
C ALA A 145 -16.15 14.82 4.16
N ARG A 146 -17.20 14.66 4.97
CA ARG A 146 -18.50 15.33 4.72
C ARG A 146 -18.37 16.84 4.82
N GLU A 147 -17.68 17.35 5.85
CA GLU A 147 -17.38 18.79 6.01
C GLU A 147 -16.55 19.33 4.82
N ALA A 148 -15.58 18.56 4.31
CA ALA A 148 -14.82 18.94 3.12
C ALA A 148 -15.71 19.09 1.87
N LEU A 149 -16.70 18.21 1.72
CA LEU A 149 -17.68 18.28 0.62
C LEU A 149 -18.65 19.46 0.75
N GLU A 150 -18.94 19.92 1.97
CA GLU A 150 -19.70 21.16 2.17
C GLU A 150 -18.93 22.39 1.72
N LYS A 151 -17.59 22.38 1.81
CA LYS A 151 -16.73 23.45 1.29
C LYS A 151 -16.56 23.37 -0.22
N ASN A 152 -16.40 22.16 -0.74
CA ASN A 152 -16.25 21.91 -2.17
C ASN A 152 -16.89 20.57 -2.53
N SER A 153 -18.06 20.62 -3.17
CA SER A 153 -18.79 19.42 -3.59
C SER A 153 -18.04 18.57 -4.63
N GLU A 154 -17.01 19.12 -5.28
CA GLU A 154 -16.13 18.42 -6.21
C GLU A 154 -14.82 17.93 -5.56
N CYS A 155 -14.71 17.91 -4.22
CA CYS A 155 -13.53 17.41 -3.52
C CYS A 155 -13.39 15.87 -3.69
N THR A 156 -12.65 15.45 -4.72
CA THR A 156 -12.46 14.03 -5.03
C THR A 156 -11.81 13.22 -3.89
N PRO A 157 -10.77 13.70 -3.17
CA PRO A 157 -10.21 12.95 -2.04
C PRO A 157 -11.23 12.66 -0.94
N ALA A 158 -12.21 13.56 -0.71
CA ALA A 158 -13.30 13.35 0.24
C ALA A 158 -14.24 12.24 -0.23
N LEU A 159 -14.64 12.25 -1.51
CA LEU A 159 -15.47 11.17 -2.09
C LEU A 159 -14.77 9.81 -2.03
N ILE A 160 -13.45 9.77 -2.26
CA ILE A 160 -12.65 8.55 -2.09
C ILE A 160 -12.73 8.06 -0.63
N LEU A 161 -12.51 8.94 0.35
CA LEU A 161 -12.55 8.55 1.77
C LEU A 161 -13.93 8.01 2.18
N LEU A 162 -15.02 8.62 1.70
CA LEU A 162 -16.37 8.12 1.94
C LEU A 162 -16.60 6.75 1.29
N ALA A 163 -16.09 6.52 0.08
CA ALA A 163 -16.15 5.21 -0.56
C ALA A 163 -15.35 4.15 0.23
N GLU A 164 -14.22 4.52 0.84
CA GLU A 164 -13.42 3.60 1.65
C GLU A 164 -14.08 3.27 3.00
N GLU A 165 -14.61 4.27 3.71
CA GLU A 165 -15.01 4.15 5.12
C GLU A 165 -16.51 3.98 5.35
N GLU A 166 -17.32 4.74 4.61
CA GLU A 166 -18.75 4.87 4.89
C GLU A 166 -19.57 3.81 4.16
N ALA A 167 -19.15 3.44 2.95
CA ALA A 167 -19.87 2.48 2.14
C ALA A 167 -19.86 1.09 2.78
N THR A 168 -21.04 0.49 2.95
CA THR A 168 -21.21 -0.82 3.63
C THR A 168 -21.27 -2.01 2.65
N THR A 169 -21.38 -1.72 1.35
CA THR A 169 -21.43 -2.72 0.28
C THR A 169 -20.62 -2.28 -0.93
N ILE A 170 -20.14 -3.23 -1.73
CA ILE A 170 -19.39 -2.93 -2.97
C ILE A 170 -20.25 -2.12 -3.96
N ILE A 171 -21.57 -2.28 -3.95
CA ILE A 171 -22.49 -1.50 -4.78
C ILE A 171 -22.47 -0.03 -4.36
N GLU A 172 -22.50 0.23 -3.05
CA GLU A 172 -22.42 1.59 -2.51
C GLU A 172 -21.06 2.23 -2.78
N VAL A 173 -19.97 1.46 -2.62
CA VAL A 173 -18.62 1.89 -2.99
C VAL A 173 -18.59 2.31 -4.47
N GLU A 174 -19.07 1.46 -5.38
CA GLU A 174 -19.11 1.74 -6.81
C GLU A 174 -19.90 3.02 -7.11
N ARG A 175 -21.03 3.23 -6.43
CA ARG A 175 -21.86 4.44 -6.58
C ARG A 175 -21.09 5.71 -6.19
N ILE A 176 -20.43 5.71 -5.03
CA ILE A 176 -19.65 6.88 -4.57
C ILE A 176 -18.45 7.11 -5.48
N LEU A 177 -17.73 6.05 -5.88
CA LEU A 177 -16.58 6.17 -6.78
C LEU A 177 -16.97 6.65 -8.19
N LYS A 178 -18.16 6.34 -8.69
CA LYS A 178 -18.67 6.91 -9.95
C LYS A 178 -18.89 8.43 -9.84
N GLN A 179 -19.35 8.91 -8.68
CA GLN A 179 -19.40 10.35 -8.41
C GLN A 179 -17.99 10.95 -8.36
N ALA A 180 -17.05 10.28 -7.66
CA ALA A 180 -15.65 10.69 -7.60
C ALA A 180 -15.01 10.76 -8.99
N LEU A 181 -15.31 9.80 -9.87
CA LEU A 181 -14.78 9.74 -11.23
C LEU A 181 -15.18 10.97 -12.03
N LYS A 182 -16.45 11.40 -11.95
CA LYS A 182 -16.93 12.60 -12.63
C LYS A 182 -16.14 13.85 -12.21
N CYS A 183 -15.89 14.01 -10.91
CA CYS A 183 -15.09 15.12 -10.38
C CYS A 183 -13.62 15.01 -10.82
N ALA A 184 -13.03 13.81 -10.74
CA ALA A 184 -11.66 13.55 -11.16
C ALA A 184 -11.42 13.83 -12.64
N GLU A 185 -12.31 13.39 -13.53
CA GLU A 185 -12.24 13.63 -14.97
C GLU A 185 -12.38 15.11 -15.32
N ASN A 186 -13.22 15.84 -14.59
CA ASN A 186 -13.33 17.29 -14.74
C ASN A 186 -12.03 17.99 -14.34
N ALA A 187 -11.47 17.63 -13.18
CA ALA A 187 -10.22 18.19 -12.68
C ALA A 187 -9.02 17.87 -13.60
N TYR A 188 -8.93 16.62 -14.08
CA TYR A 188 -7.90 16.18 -15.03
C TYR A 188 -7.97 16.94 -16.35
N ARG A 189 -9.16 17.04 -16.96
CA ARG A 189 -9.33 17.78 -18.23
C ARG A 189 -8.98 19.26 -18.08
N LYS A 190 -9.40 19.89 -16.98
CA LYS A 190 -9.06 21.29 -16.68
C LYS A 190 -7.54 21.45 -16.53
N SER A 191 -6.87 20.61 -15.73
CA SER A 191 -5.42 20.74 -15.55
C SER A 191 -4.62 20.41 -16.81
N GLN A 192 -5.11 19.48 -17.65
CA GLN A 192 -4.49 19.16 -18.94
C GLN A 192 -4.47 20.38 -19.88
N GLN A 193 -5.53 21.18 -19.91
CA GLN A 193 -5.61 22.40 -20.74
C GLN A 193 -4.68 23.51 -20.24
N LEU A 194 -4.29 23.48 -18.96
CA LEU A 194 -3.45 24.50 -18.33
C LEU A 194 -1.98 24.07 -18.27
N LEU A 195 -1.61 22.89 -18.77
CA LEU A 195 -0.27 22.32 -18.61
C LEU A 195 0.83 23.23 -19.16
N GLU A 196 0.58 23.91 -20.28
CA GLU A 196 1.54 24.83 -20.90
C GLU A 196 1.79 26.12 -20.09
N GLN A 197 1.04 26.36 -19.01
CA GLN A 197 1.11 27.59 -18.20
C GLN A 197 2.17 27.53 -17.08
N GLY A 198 3.01 26.50 -17.07
CA GLY A 198 4.23 26.43 -16.27
C GLY A 198 4.17 25.46 -15.07
N HIS A 199 5.26 25.46 -14.31
CA HIS A 199 5.58 24.43 -13.29
C HIS A 199 4.46 24.14 -12.29
N ASN A 200 3.75 25.17 -11.83
CA ASN A 200 2.66 24.99 -10.88
C ASN A 200 1.50 24.16 -11.47
N GLN A 201 1.20 24.32 -12.76
CA GLN A 201 0.16 23.53 -13.41
C GLN A 201 0.58 22.08 -13.62
N ASP A 202 1.87 21.82 -13.83
CA ASP A 202 2.41 20.45 -13.89
C ASP A 202 2.17 19.70 -12.58
N ILE A 203 2.41 20.37 -11.44
CA ILE A 203 2.21 19.80 -10.10
C ILE A 203 0.73 19.44 -9.89
N VAL A 204 -0.19 20.38 -10.19
CA VAL A 204 -1.64 20.13 -10.09
C VAL A 204 -2.07 19.03 -11.06
N HIS A 205 -1.56 19.03 -12.29
CA HIS A 205 -1.89 18.02 -13.28
C HIS A 205 -1.43 16.63 -12.84
N LYS A 206 -0.21 16.49 -12.32
CA LYS A 206 0.30 15.23 -11.77
C LYS A 206 -0.60 14.68 -10.65
N ARG A 207 -0.98 15.53 -9.70
CA ARG A 207 -1.91 15.15 -8.62
C ARG A 207 -3.29 14.73 -9.17
N ASN A 208 -3.86 15.48 -10.10
CA ASN A 208 -5.16 15.14 -10.71
C ASN A 208 -5.11 13.82 -11.49
N THR A 209 -4.01 13.56 -12.19
CA THR A 209 -3.74 12.29 -12.89
C THR A 209 -3.68 11.13 -11.90
N ASN A 210 -2.95 11.28 -10.79
CA ASN A 210 -2.87 10.26 -9.75
C ASN A 210 -4.25 9.92 -9.16
N ILE A 211 -5.05 10.95 -8.83
CA ILE A 211 -6.41 10.78 -8.31
C ILE A 211 -7.29 10.06 -9.35
N LEU A 212 -7.24 10.46 -10.62
CA LEU A 212 -8.03 9.85 -11.70
C LEU A 212 -7.72 8.35 -11.84
N ILE A 213 -6.43 8.00 -11.88
CA ILE A 213 -5.98 6.61 -12.00
C ILE A 213 -6.44 5.80 -10.79
N TYR A 214 -6.29 6.34 -9.58
CA TYR A 214 -6.74 5.67 -8.37
C TYR A 214 -8.23 5.36 -8.41
N VAL A 215 -9.07 6.34 -8.74
CA VAL A 215 -10.53 6.15 -8.81
C VAL A 215 -10.90 5.11 -9.88
N LYS A 216 -10.35 5.22 -11.10
CA LYS A 216 -10.56 4.24 -12.17
C LYS A 216 -10.14 2.83 -11.72
N ARG A 217 -9.00 2.70 -11.05
CA ARG A 217 -8.52 1.42 -10.51
C ARG A 217 -9.49 0.85 -9.47
N ARG A 218 -9.93 1.65 -8.49
CA ARG A 218 -10.88 1.20 -7.45
C ARG A 218 -12.23 0.80 -8.07
N LEU A 219 -12.67 1.46 -9.14
CA LEU A 219 -13.84 1.04 -9.92
C LEU A 219 -13.63 -0.31 -10.62
N GLY A 220 -12.46 -0.55 -11.21
CA GLY A 220 -12.09 -1.86 -11.76
C GLY A 220 -12.14 -2.98 -10.71
N MET A 221 -11.67 -2.68 -9.49
CA MET A 221 -11.78 -3.61 -8.36
C MET A 221 -13.23 -3.87 -7.95
N CYS A 222 -14.09 -2.85 -7.93
CA CYS A 222 -15.52 -3.01 -7.68
C CYS A 222 -16.17 -3.90 -8.75
N ALA A 223 -15.89 -3.63 -10.04
CA ALA A 223 -16.40 -4.42 -11.15
C ALA A 223 -16.00 -5.90 -11.01
N ARG A 224 -14.73 -6.19 -10.66
CA ARG A 224 -14.26 -7.56 -10.39
C ARG A 224 -15.04 -8.22 -9.25
N LYS A 225 -15.17 -7.53 -8.11
CA LYS A 225 -15.88 -8.03 -6.92
C LYS A 225 -17.37 -8.26 -7.17
N LEU A 226 -17.97 -7.52 -8.11
CA LEU A 226 -19.37 -7.70 -8.54
C LEU A 226 -19.54 -8.73 -9.67
N GLY A 227 -18.48 -9.45 -10.06
CA GLY A 227 -18.52 -10.47 -11.12
C GLY A 227 -18.57 -9.89 -12.55
N LYS A 228 -18.42 -8.57 -12.72
CA LYS A 228 -18.41 -7.88 -14.02
C LYS A 228 -17.01 -7.98 -14.65
N LEU A 229 -16.52 -9.21 -14.84
CA LEU A 229 -15.11 -9.47 -15.17
C LEU A 229 -14.66 -8.78 -16.47
N ARG A 230 -15.50 -8.77 -17.52
CA ARG A 230 -15.17 -8.09 -18.79
C ARG A 230 -15.02 -6.57 -18.64
N GLU A 231 -15.86 -5.95 -17.81
CA GLU A 231 -15.78 -4.52 -17.49
C GLU A 231 -14.49 -4.23 -16.72
N ALA A 232 -14.18 -5.04 -15.70
CA ALA A 232 -12.94 -4.92 -14.94
C ALA A 232 -11.69 -5.07 -15.82
N THR A 233 -11.65 -6.09 -16.70
CA THR A 233 -10.54 -6.27 -17.65
C THR A 233 -10.36 -5.06 -18.55
N LYS A 234 -11.45 -4.50 -19.08
CA LYS A 234 -11.41 -3.30 -19.92
C LYS A 234 -10.81 -2.13 -19.15
N ILE A 235 -11.30 -1.85 -17.94
CA ILE A 235 -10.79 -0.75 -17.10
C ILE A 235 -9.29 -0.88 -16.87
N PHE A 236 -8.80 -2.07 -16.48
CA PHE A 236 -7.37 -2.25 -16.20
C PHE A 236 -6.50 -2.20 -17.45
N ARG A 237 -6.95 -2.75 -18.59
CA ARG A 237 -6.24 -2.64 -19.87
C ARG A 237 -6.17 -1.20 -20.36
N ASP A 238 -7.27 -0.45 -20.24
CA ASP A 238 -7.33 0.96 -20.61
C ASP A 238 -6.36 1.77 -19.74
N LEU A 239 -6.30 1.51 -18.43
CA LEU A 239 -5.34 2.16 -17.53
C LEU A 239 -3.87 1.85 -17.87
N VAL A 240 -3.54 0.58 -18.14
CA VAL A 240 -2.17 0.19 -18.53
C VAL A 240 -1.76 0.86 -19.84
N LYS A 241 -2.69 0.97 -20.79
CA LYS A 241 -2.43 1.61 -22.09
C LYS A 241 -2.32 3.13 -21.98
N GLU A 242 -3.19 3.76 -21.21
CA GLU A 242 -3.28 5.22 -21.05
C GLU A 242 -2.14 5.76 -20.17
N PHE A 243 -1.68 4.97 -19.18
CA PHE A 243 -0.69 5.38 -18.19
C PHE A 243 0.45 4.36 -18.00
N PRO A 244 1.22 4.03 -19.05
CA PRO A 244 2.17 2.91 -19.03
C PRO A 244 3.36 3.09 -18.08
N MET A 245 3.64 4.33 -17.65
CA MET A 245 4.77 4.64 -16.76
C MET A 245 4.38 4.65 -15.27
N ILE A 246 3.11 4.36 -14.92
CA ILE A 246 2.61 4.45 -13.55
C ILE A 246 2.45 3.04 -12.96
N SER A 247 3.58 2.48 -12.50
CA SER A 247 3.62 1.20 -11.77
C SER A 247 3.04 1.30 -10.35
N VAL A 248 2.81 2.51 -9.85
CA VAL A 248 2.66 2.78 -8.42
C VAL A 248 1.35 2.27 -7.80
N PHE A 249 0.33 2.00 -8.62
CA PHE A 249 -0.97 1.52 -8.13
C PHE A 249 -1.19 0.01 -8.31
N ASN A 250 -0.16 -0.77 -8.63
CA ASN A 250 -0.29 -2.23 -8.82
C ASN A 250 -1.42 -2.63 -9.79
N ILE A 251 -1.54 -1.89 -10.90
CA ILE A 251 -2.61 -2.07 -11.89
C ILE A 251 -2.44 -3.40 -12.63
N HIS A 252 -1.19 -3.81 -12.88
CA HIS A 252 -0.87 -5.08 -13.52
C HIS A 252 -1.30 -6.27 -12.67
N GLU A 253 -1.10 -6.21 -11.35
CA GLU A 253 -1.54 -7.23 -10.40
C GLU A 253 -3.06 -7.36 -10.43
N ASN A 254 -3.80 -6.25 -10.48
CA ASN A 254 -5.25 -6.31 -10.61
C ASN A 254 -5.71 -6.82 -11.98
N LEU A 255 -4.99 -6.53 -13.06
CA LEU A 255 -5.26 -7.11 -14.37
C LEU A 255 -5.06 -8.63 -14.35
N ILE A 256 -3.95 -9.11 -13.78
CA ILE A 256 -3.66 -10.53 -13.59
C ILE A 256 -4.77 -11.21 -12.78
N GLU A 257 -5.20 -10.63 -11.67
CA GLU A 257 -6.32 -11.16 -10.87
C GLU A 257 -7.60 -11.36 -11.69
N VAL A 258 -7.95 -10.40 -12.56
CA VAL A 258 -9.15 -10.51 -13.40
C VAL A 258 -8.96 -11.56 -14.49
N LEU A 259 -7.79 -11.62 -15.13
CA LEU A 259 -7.51 -12.59 -16.20
C LEU A 259 -7.51 -14.02 -15.67
N LEU A 260 -6.97 -14.25 -14.48
CA LEU A 260 -7.07 -15.52 -13.77
C LEU A 260 -8.52 -15.86 -13.44
N ALA A 261 -9.33 -14.90 -12.97
CA ALA A 261 -10.76 -15.11 -12.72
C ALA A 261 -11.56 -15.42 -14.00
N LEU A 262 -11.10 -14.93 -15.16
CA LEU A 262 -11.64 -15.24 -16.49
C LEU A 262 -11.12 -16.58 -17.06
N GLN A 263 -10.16 -17.23 -16.41
CA GLN A 263 -9.44 -18.40 -16.94
C GLN A 263 -8.73 -18.11 -18.27
N ASN A 264 -8.33 -16.85 -18.50
CA ASN A 264 -7.64 -16.43 -19.71
C ASN A 264 -6.11 -16.44 -19.50
N TYR A 265 -5.57 -17.63 -19.24
CA TYR A 265 -4.16 -17.84 -18.93
C TYR A 265 -3.15 -17.32 -19.97
N PRO A 266 -3.43 -17.37 -21.29
CA PRO A 266 -2.48 -16.86 -22.28
C PRO A 266 -2.21 -15.34 -22.20
N ASP A 267 -3.14 -14.59 -21.62
CA ASP A 267 -3.04 -13.12 -21.49
C ASP A 267 -2.47 -12.68 -20.12
N VAL A 268 -2.18 -13.61 -19.21
CA VAL A 268 -1.60 -13.37 -17.87
C VAL A 268 -0.11 -13.09 -17.96
#